data_AF-A0A7S3QSF4-F1
#
_entry.id   AF-A0A7S3QSF4-F1
#
_cell.length_a   1.000
_cell.length_b   1.000
_cell.length_c   1.000
_cell.angle_alpha   90.00
_cell.angle_beta   90.00
_cell.angle_gamma   90.00
#
_symmetry.space_group_name_H-M   'P 1'
#
loop_
_entity.id
_entity.type
_entity.pdbx_description
1 polymer ?
#
loop_
_entity_poly.entity_id
_entity_poly.type
_entity_poly.pdbx_seq_one_letter_code
_entity_poly.pdbx_strand_id
1 'polypeptide(L)'
;MDEVRQSVEQACLDFQNPSLMMAAEAVIVTHLRDAPHALLAGQHILANSVLPEARFHAAVGLKRAIMLRWAGLSLDERLALRVYVLQFIRNTAHDPQHLLVHKHLCAAFAVAMKLGWLSDPPEVKAQLLQEVHAMVMSGSQALLAVPGAAAAAAANGDAQAAAAAQGAGVAGAGSMPVGRAGLQVLEAVVEEFGLGSASPLGLPWDFHEKCCRDMEDHYLHSFFATAIGLGQQALHFGGVLQGADSGVCRAAIALLAQCMQWEFRRPGLPSVLAGASNKRVPGDCSHFAPGEYWSEMLLAPATTEWVVALLQQIRAARTGSTGRGPDHLEALANEARQLFVGFCSLSRDVFPRPQPRIADPVAASPKRHAFLTTLMRVLLPDLHPPGAVLQQARANDGQPLLDACKCVAALASTHRAHHMQAASLEALGGSAASAIAGASGGGGIIGVLEVLTVAAIGAG
;
A
#
# COMPACT_ATOMS: atom_id res chain seq x y z
N MET A 1 -12.64 -37.12 2.53
CA MET A 1 -11.76 -35.93 2.38
C MET A 1 -10.31 -36.25 2.68
N ASP A 2 -10.00 -37.15 3.61
CA ASP A 2 -8.60 -37.53 3.90
C ASP A 2 -7.87 -38.17 2.74
N GLU A 3 -8.53 -39.04 1.97
CA GLU A 3 -7.95 -39.62 0.75
C GLU A 3 -7.58 -38.55 -0.28
N VAL A 4 -8.43 -37.53 -0.45
CA VAL A 4 -8.16 -36.38 -1.34
C VAL A 4 -6.97 -35.58 -0.85
N ARG A 5 -6.88 -35.31 0.47
CA ARG A 5 -5.73 -34.63 1.06
C ARG A 5 -4.45 -35.41 0.83
N GLN A 6 -4.44 -36.71 1.10
CA GLN A 6 -3.28 -37.58 0.89
C GLN A 6 -2.85 -37.63 -0.57
N SER A 7 -3.81 -37.71 -1.51
CA SER A 7 -3.53 -37.70 -2.95
C SER A 7 -2.89 -36.38 -3.40
N VAL A 8 -3.39 -35.24 -2.92
CA VAL A 8 -2.80 -33.92 -3.22
C VAL A 8 -1.43 -33.76 -2.56
N GLU A 9 -1.24 -34.22 -1.32
CA GLU A 9 0.06 -34.22 -0.65
C GLU A 9 1.07 -35.06 -1.42
N GLN A 10 0.69 -36.25 -1.88
CA GLN A 10 1.53 -37.09 -2.71
C GLN A 10 1.87 -36.41 -4.04
N ALA A 11 0.89 -35.80 -4.71
CA ALA A 11 1.13 -35.05 -5.95
C ALA A 11 2.15 -33.91 -5.74
N CYS A 12 2.09 -33.20 -4.60
CA CYS A 12 3.06 -32.16 -4.27
C CYS A 12 4.49 -32.72 -4.07
N LEU A 13 4.63 -33.93 -3.53
CA LEU A 13 5.93 -34.61 -3.44
C LEU A 13 6.43 -35.06 -4.82
N ASP A 14 5.53 -35.57 -5.66
CA ASP A 14 5.83 -36.06 -7.01
C ASP A 14 6.29 -34.93 -7.96
N PHE A 15 5.93 -33.67 -7.68
CA PHE A 15 6.41 -32.49 -8.43
C PHE A 15 7.94 -32.34 -8.43
N GLN A 16 8.64 -32.93 -7.45
CA GLN A 16 10.11 -32.94 -7.41
C GLN A 16 10.72 -33.88 -8.47
N ASN A 17 9.91 -34.75 -9.07
CA ASN A 17 10.33 -35.68 -10.10
C ASN A 17 9.79 -35.24 -11.49
N PRO A 18 10.67 -34.82 -12.43
CA PRO A 18 10.24 -34.35 -13.75
C PRO A 18 9.35 -35.32 -14.52
N SER A 19 9.50 -36.64 -14.32
CA SER A 19 8.69 -37.64 -15.03
C SER A 19 7.27 -37.77 -14.49
N LEU A 20 7.01 -37.34 -13.25
CA LEU A 20 5.71 -37.42 -12.59
C LEU A 20 4.95 -36.08 -12.59
N MET A 21 5.62 -34.98 -12.96
CA MET A 21 5.09 -33.63 -12.88
C MET A 21 3.72 -33.45 -13.55
N MET A 22 3.53 -33.98 -14.76
CA MET A 22 2.23 -33.87 -15.45
C MET A 22 1.12 -34.66 -14.73
N ALA A 23 1.44 -35.83 -14.18
CA ALA A 23 0.47 -36.63 -13.43
C ALA A 23 0.10 -35.94 -12.12
N ALA A 24 1.08 -35.39 -11.41
CA ALA A 24 0.88 -34.60 -10.19
C ALA A 24 0.01 -33.37 -10.44
N GLU A 25 0.27 -32.62 -11.52
CA GLU A 25 -0.56 -31.47 -11.91
C GLU A 25 -2.01 -31.88 -12.18
N ALA A 26 -2.22 -33.00 -12.90
CA ALA A 26 -3.55 -33.50 -13.19
C ALA A 26 -4.34 -33.86 -11.92
N VAL A 27 -3.69 -34.41 -10.89
CA VAL A 27 -4.30 -34.70 -9.58
C VAL A 27 -4.76 -33.41 -8.90
N ILE A 28 -3.91 -32.38 -8.85
CA ILE A 28 -4.25 -31.09 -8.24
C ILE A 28 -5.41 -30.41 -8.97
N VAL A 29 -5.39 -30.39 -10.31
CA VAL A 29 -6.48 -29.84 -11.12
C VAL A 29 -7.78 -30.60 -10.88
N THR A 30 -7.73 -31.93 -10.87
CA THR A 30 -8.92 -32.76 -10.67
C THR A 30 -9.57 -32.46 -9.33
N HIS A 31 -8.81 -32.49 -8.23
CA HIS A 31 -9.37 -32.37 -6.88
C HIS A 31 -9.65 -30.95 -6.42
N LEU A 32 -8.82 -29.97 -6.80
CA LEU A 32 -8.89 -28.61 -6.26
C LEU A 32 -9.50 -27.59 -7.22
N ARG A 33 -9.79 -27.99 -8.46
CA ARG A 33 -10.36 -27.10 -9.46
C ARG A 33 -11.66 -27.67 -10.01
N ASP A 34 -11.61 -28.84 -10.62
CA ASP A 34 -12.72 -29.33 -11.45
C ASP A 34 -13.77 -30.10 -10.63
N ALA A 35 -13.36 -30.88 -9.62
CA ALA A 35 -14.28 -31.71 -8.85
C ALA A 35 -15.30 -30.91 -8.03
N PRO A 36 -16.57 -31.36 -7.93
CA PRO A 36 -17.62 -30.64 -7.20
C PRO A 36 -17.29 -30.39 -5.71
N HIS A 37 -16.47 -31.25 -5.11
CA HIS A 37 -16.03 -31.16 -3.72
C HIS A 37 -14.83 -30.22 -3.51
N ALA A 38 -14.34 -29.52 -4.54
CA ALA A 38 -13.08 -28.77 -4.44
C ALA A 38 -13.09 -27.63 -3.39
N LEU A 39 -14.25 -27.03 -3.09
CA LEU A 39 -14.37 -26.08 -1.97
C LEU A 39 -14.05 -26.76 -0.65
N LEU A 40 -14.70 -27.89 -0.36
CA LEU A 40 -14.47 -28.68 0.84
C LEU A 40 -13.05 -29.25 0.88
N ALA A 41 -12.50 -29.67 -0.25
CA ALA A 41 -11.11 -30.17 -0.32
C ALA A 41 -10.11 -29.08 0.02
N GLY A 42 -10.27 -27.88 -0.55
CA GLY A 42 -9.43 -26.73 -0.23
C GLY A 42 -9.45 -26.43 1.27
N GLN A 43 -10.65 -26.35 1.87
CA GLN A 43 -10.80 -26.10 3.31
C GLN A 43 -10.17 -27.21 4.17
N HIS A 44 -10.38 -28.49 3.80
CA HIS A 44 -9.85 -29.63 4.52
C HIS A 44 -8.32 -29.70 4.48
N ILE A 45 -7.72 -29.42 3.32
CA ILE A 45 -6.26 -29.42 3.15
C ILE A 45 -5.63 -28.25 3.90
N LEU A 46 -6.23 -27.05 3.83
CA LEU A 46 -5.75 -25.88 4.57
C LEU A 46 -5.70 -26.15 6.08
N ALA A 47 -6.73 -26.79 6.63
CA ALA A 47 -6.83 -27.06 8.06
C ALA A 47 -5.93 -28.21 8.54
N ASN A 48 -5.71 -29.25 7.72
CA ASN A 48 -5.14 -30.51 8.20
C ASN A 48 -3.79 -30.89 7.56
N SER A 49 -3.45 -30.35 6.40
CA SER A 49 -2.17 -30.66 5.76
C SER A 49 -1.02 -29.99 6.50
N VAL A 50 0.12 -30.67 6.59
CA VAL A 50 1.38 -30.11 7.11
C VAL A 50 2.32 -29.63 5.99
N LEU A 51 1.99 -29.93 4.73
CA LEU A 51 2.82 -29.63 3.57
C LEU A 51 2.50 -28.21 3.04
N PRO A 52 3.45 -27.27 3.04
CA PRO A 52 3.22 -25.90 2.57
C PRO A 52 2.72 -25.83 1.13
N GLU A 53 3.24 -26.69 0.25
CA GLU A 53 2.87 -26.77 -1.16
C GLU A 53 1.40 -27.20 -1.33
N ALA A 54 0.95 -28.18 -0.55
CA ALA A 54 -0.45 -28.61 -0.58
C ALA A 54 -1.39 -27.51 -0.10
N ARG A 55 -1.02 -26.79 0.98
CA ARG A 55 -1.78 -25.61 1.47
C ARG A 55 -1.82 -24.50 0.43
N PHE A 56 -0.71 -24.26 -0.27
CA PHE A 56 -0.62 -23.29 -1.35
C PHE A 56 -1.56 -23.64 -2.50
N HIS A 57 -1.49 -24.87 -3.02
CA HIS A 57 -2.39 -25.34 -4.08
C HIS A 57 -3.86 -25.30 -3.64
N ALA A 58 -4.15 -25.64 -2.37
CA ALA A 58 -5.49 -25.53 -1.81
C ALA A 58 -6.01 -24.09 -1.80
N ALA A 59 -5.21 -23.10 -1.40
CA ALA A 59 -5.60 -21.69 -1.42
C ALA A 59 -5.82 -21.15 -2.86
N VAL A 60 -4.93 -21.51 -3.79
CA VAL A 60 -5.08 -21.15 -5.22
C VAL A 60 -6.34 -21.78 -5.81
N GLY A 61 -6.56 -23.07 -5.54
CA GLY A 61 -7.75 -23.81 -5.96
C GLY A 61 -9.03 -23.21 -5.39
N LEU A 62 -9.01 -22.78 -4.12
CA LEU A 62 -10.17 -22.20 -3.44
C LEU A 62 -10.69 -20.94 -4.13
N LYS A 63 -9.81 -20.00 -4.53
CA LYS A 63 -10.21 -18.79 -5.29
C LYS A 63 -10.98 -19.18 -6.56
N ARG A 64 -10.47 -20.15 -7.31
CA ARG A 64 -11.11 -20.59 -8.55
C ARG A 64 -12.40 -21.36 -8.32
N ALA A 65 -12.41 -22.23 -7.31
CA ALA A 65 -13.59 -22.99 -6.89
C ALA A 65 -14.73 -22.05 -6.46
N ILE A 66 -14.42 -20.97 -5.77
CA ILE A 66 -15.36 -19.88 -5.43
C ILE A 66 -16.00 -19.32 -6.70
N MET A 67 -15.18 -18.89 -7.67
CA MET A 67 -15.67 -18.28 -8.91
C MET A 67 -16.61 -19.22 -9.69
N LEU A 68 -16.24 -20.49 -9.82
CA LEU A 68 -17.00 -21.44 -10.63
C LEU A 68 -18.31 -21.88 -9.98
N ARG A 69 -18.36 -21.94 -8.64
CA ARG A 69 -19.49 -22.53 -7.92
C ARG A 69 -20.38 -21.50 -7.23
N TRP A 70 -19.98 -20.22 -7.20
CA TRP A 70 -20.70 -19.16 -6.49
C TRP A 70 -22.20 -19.15 -6.72
N ALA A 71 -22.62 -19.24 -7.99
CA ALA A 71 -24.02 -19.20 -8.39
C ALA A 71 -24.87 -20.35 -7.79
N GLY A 72 -24.25 -21.50 -7.53
CA GLY A 72 -24.92 -22.67 -6.96
C GLY A 72 -24.96 -22.70 -5.42
N LEU A 73 -24.24 -21.81 -4.75
CA LEU A 73 -24.22 -21.73 -3.29
C LEU A 73 -25.39 -20.90 -2.76
N SER A 74 -26.00 -21.36 -1.68
CA SER A 74 -26.94 -20.59 -0.86
C SER A 74 -26.27 -19.41 -0.15
N LEU A 75 -27.06 -18.48 0.38
CA LEU A 75 -26.53 -17.35 1.16
C LEU A 75 -25.72 -17.83 2.37
N ASP A 76 -26.23 -18.83 3.11
CA ASP A 76 -25.57 -19.37 4.29
C ASP A 76 -24.23 -20.03 3.94
N GLU A 77 -24.14 -20.77 2.84
CA GLU A 77 -22.89 -21.37 2.36
C GLU A 77 -21.88 -20.30 1.92
N ARG A 78 -22.33 -19.25 1.23
CA ARG A 78 -21.47 -18.11 0.84
C ARG A 78 -20.91 -17.39 2.06
N LEU A 79 -21.76 -17.18 3.08
CA LEU A 79 -21.36 -16.56 4.35
C LEU A 79 -20.36 -17.44 5.09
N ALA A 80 -20.67 -18.72 5.29
CA ALA A 80 -19.80 -19.68 5.96
C ALA A 80 -18.42 -19.76 5.28
N LEU A 81 -18.38 -19.72 3.95
CA LEU A 81 -17.13 -19.74 3.19
C LEU A 81 -16.27 -18.49 3.42
N ARG A 82 -16.87 -17.29 3.39
CA ARG A 82 -16.13 -16.04 3.65
C ARG A 82 -15.62 -15.96 5.08
N VAL A 83 -16.47 -16.33 6.05
CA VAL A 83 -16.11 -16.39 7.47
C VAL A 83 -14.98 -17.39 7.69
N TYR A 84 -15.05 -18.58 7.09
CA TYR A 84 -13.98 -19.57 7.15
C TYR A 84 -12.64 -19.00 6.65
N VAL A 85 -12.62 -18.38 5.46
CA VAL A 85 -11.38 -17.85 4.88
C VAL A 85 -10.78 -16.76 5.78
N LEU A 86 -11.62 -15.84 6.26
CA LEU A 86 -11.17 -14.75 7.12
C LEU A 86 -10.66 -15.26 8.48
N GLN A 87 -11.37 -16.20 9.10
CA GLN A 87 -10.95 -16.84 10.35
C GLN A 87 -9.64 -17.62 10.17
N PHE A 88 -9.47 -18.33 9.05
CA PHE A 88 -8.23 -19.04 8.77
C PHE A 88 -7.04 -18.07 8.68
N ILE A 89 -7.18 -16.97 7.92
CA ILE A 89 -6.16 -15.91 7.82
C ILE A 89 -5.84 -15.36 9.22
N ARG A 90 -6.87 -15.01 10.00
CA ARG A 90 -6.70 -14.46 11.36
C ARG A 90 -5.96 -15.42 12.29
N ASN A 91 -6.36 -16.69 12.32
CA ASN A 91 -5.83 -17.67 13.27
C ASN A 91 -4.39 -18.08 12.93
N THR A 92 -4.02 -18.02 11.65
CA THR A 92 -2.69 -18.39 11.16
C THR A 92 -1.79 -17.19 10.87
N ALA A 93 -2.24 -15.95 11.13
CA ALA A 93 -1.52 -14.70 10.84
C ALA A 93 -0.08 -14.67 11.39
N HIS A 94 0.11 -15.28 12.55
CA HIS A 94 1.35 -15.37 13.31
C HIS A 94 2.40 -16.30 12.69
N ASP A 95 1.96 -17.27 11.89
CA ASP A 95 2.81 -18.34 11.39
C ASP A 95 3.43 -17.94 10.04
N PRO A 96 4.77 -17.79 9.96
CA PRO A 96 5.46 -17.44 8.73
C PRO A 96 5.22 -18.44 7.58
N GLN A 97 4.93 -19.71 7.88
CA GLN A 97 4.67 -20.74 6.86
C GLN A 97 3.40 -20.45 6.05
N HIS A 98 2.48 -19.64 6.59
CA HIS A 98 1.22 -19.29 5.94
C HIS A 98 1.28 -17.99 5.13
N LEU A 99 2.42 -17.27 5.09
CA LEU A 99 2.50 -15.97 4.40
C LEU A 99 2.13 -16.04 2.90
N LEU A 100 2.63 -17.07 2.19
CA LEU A 100 2.28 -17.26 0.77
C LEU A 100 0.82 -17.69 0.59
N VAL A 101 0.31 -18.49 1.52
CA VAL A 101 -1.09 -18.96 1.54
C VAL A 101 -2.03 -17.77 1.77
N HIS A 102 -1.70 -16.86 2.70
CA HIS A 102 -2.49 -15.67 3.01
C HIS A 102 -2.70 -14.79 1.80
N LYS A 103 -1.67 -14.54 0.97
CA LYS A 103 -1.84 -13.75 -0.25
C LYS A 103 -2.95 -14.30 -1.15
N HIS A 104 -2.99 -15.62 -1.33
CA HIS A 104 -4.03 -16.26 -2.14
C HIS A 104 -5.39 -16.27 -1.44
N LEU A 105 -5.43 -16.43 -0.12
CA LEU A 105 -6.67 -16.39 0.65
C LEU A 105 -7.28 -14.99 0.74
N CYS A 106 -6.47 -13.93 0.87
CA CYS A 106 -6.94 -12.54 0.79
C CYS A 106 -7.60 -12.28 -0.58
N ALA A 107 -6.96 -12.74 -1.66
CA ALA A 107 -7.54 -12.64 -3.00
C ALA A 107 -8.81 -13.49 -3.18
N ALA A 108 -8.86 -14.68 -2.58
CA ALA A 108 -10.05 -15.53 -2.59
C ALA A 108 -11.22 -14.89 -1.83
N PHE A 109 -10.94 -14.29 -0.67
CA PHE A 109 -11.91 -13.55 0.13
C PHE A 109 -12.43 -12.32 -0.62
N ALA A 110 -11.53 -11.51 -1.21
CA ALA A 110 -11.89 -10.34 -1.99
C ALA A 110 -12.79 -10.70 -3.18
N VAL A 111 -12.48 -11.79 -3.90
CA VAL A 111 -13.34 -12.31 -4.96
C VAL A 111 -14.70 -12.74 -4.42
N ALA A 112 -14.72 -13.52 -3.33
CA ALA A 112 -15.98 -13.94 -2.72
C ALA A 112 -16.83 -12.74 -2.29
N MET A 113 -16.22 -11.68 -1.74
CA MET A 113 -16.90 -10.43 -1.41
C MET A 113 -17.50 -9.78 -2.66
N LYS A 114 -16.69 -9.58 -3.71
CA LYS A 114 -17.13 -8.92 -4.96
C LYS A 114 -18.26 -9.69 -5.65
N LEU A 115 -18.18 -11.01 -5.71
CA LEU A 115 -19.19 -11.86 -6.36
C LEU A 115 -20.60 -11.75 -5.72
N GLY A 116 -20.67 -11.55 -4.41
CA GLY A 116 -21.95 -11.31 -3.71
C GLY A 116 -22.27 -9.84 -3.49
N TRP A 117 -21.41 -8.91 -3.91
CA TRP A 117 -21.49 -7.52 -3.48
C TRP A 117 -22.81 -6.84 -3.82
N LEU A 118 -23.39 -7.10 -4.99
CA LEU A 118 -24.67 -6.49 -5.37
C LEU A 118 -25.89 -7.29 -4.92
N SER A 119 -25.72 -8.58 -4.60
CA SER A 119 -26.82 -9.49 -4.23
C SER A 119 -27.04 -9.59 -2.73
N ASP A 120 -25.99 -9.41 -1.95
CA ASP A 120 -26.03 -9.68 -0.51
C ASP A 120 -26.70 -8.53 0.26
N PRO A 121 -27.41 -8.85 1.36
CA PRO A 121 -27.96 -7.84 2.25
C PRO A 121 -26.89 -6.87 2.78
N PRO A 122 -27.22 -5.59 3.01
CA PRO A 122 -26.25 -4.61 3.50
C PRO A 122 -25.63 -5.00 4.85
N GLU A 123 -26.38 -5.71 5.70
CA GLU A 123 -25.92 -6.19 7.02
C GLU A 123 -24.77 -7.19 6.88
N VAL A 124 -24.84 -8.07 5.87
CA VAL A 124 -23.78 -9.04 5.58
C VAL A 124 -22.48 -8.34 5.20
N LYS A 125 -22.57 -7.31 4.34
CA LYS A 125 -21.39 -6.54 3.91
C LYS A 125 -20.78 -5.81 5.09
N ALA A 126 -21.61 -5.15 5.90
CA ALA A 126 -21.19 -4.44 7.08
C ALA A 126 -20.50 -5.37 8.09
N GLN A 127 -21.05 -6.56 8.34
CA GLN A 127 -20.46 -7.54 9.24
C GLN A 127 -19.06 -7.98 8.76
N LEU A 128 -18.92 -8.36 7.49
CA LEU A 128 -17.65 -8.83 6.94
C LEU A 128 -16.57 -7.74 7.02
N LEU A 129 -16.92 -6.50 6.70
CA LEU A 129 -16.00 -5.36 6.81
C LEU A 129 -15.65 -5.04 8.27
N GLN A 130 -16.62 -5.17 9.19
CA GLN A 130 -16.38 -4.99 10.61
C GLN A 130 -15.42 -6.06 11.17
N GLU A 131 -15.49 -7.30 10.69
CA GLU A 131 -14.56 -8.37 11.07
C GLU A 131 -13.13 -8.07 10.60
N VAL A 132 -12.97 -7.59 9.36
CA VAL A 132 -11.66 -7.14 8.84
C VAL A 132 -11.15 -5.95 9.65
N HIS A 133 -12.01 -4.98 9.94
CA HIS A 133 -11.65 -3.83 10.77
C HIS A 133 -11.22 -4.25 12.18
N ALA A 134 -11.87 -5.24 12.79
CA ALA A 134 -11.48 -5.77 14.09
C ALA A 134 -10.09 -6.42 14.07
N MET A 135 -9.71 -7.11 12.99
CA MET A 135 -8.34 -7.61 12.82
C MET A 135 -7.33 -6.46 12.78
N VAL A 136 -7.63 -5.43 12.02
CA VAL A 136 -6.81 -4.22 11.89
C VAL A 136 -6.63 -3.52 13.24
N MET A 137 -7.71 -3.34 14.01
CA MET A 137 -7.67 -2.73 15.33
C MET A 137 -6.92 -3.56 16.37
N SER A 138 -6.92 -4.89 16.26
CA SER A 138 -6.09 -5.77 17.08
C SER A 138 -4.59 -5.47 16.91
N GLY A 139 -4.14 -5.19 15.68
CA GLY A 139 -2.76 -4.77 15.43
C GLY A 139 -2.44 -3.39 16.00
N SER A 140 -3.37 -2.44 15.88
CA SER A 140 -3.22 -1.10 16.47
C SER A 140 -3.02 -1.16 17.98
N GLN A 141 -3.85 -1.95 18.68
CA GLN A 141 -3.71 -2.16 20.12
C GLN A 141 -2.37 -2.81 20.49
N ALA A 142 -1.89 -3.75 19.67
CA ALA A 142 -0.60 -4.41 19.88
C ALA A 142 0.58 -3.45 19.73
N LEU A 143 0.54 -2.55 18.75
CA LEU A 143 1.55 -1.50 18.56
C LEU A 143 1.58 -0.51 19.73
N LEU A 144 0.42 -0.13 20.26
CA LEU A 144 0.31 0.78 21.41
C LEU A 144 0.76 0.13 22.72
N ALA A 145 0.69 -1.20 22.83
CA ALA A 145 1.13 -1.96 24.01
C ALA A 145 2.66 -2.23 24.04
N VAL A 146 3.42 -1.83 23.02
CA VAL A 146 4.88 -2.03 22.99
C VAL A 146 5.55 -1.30 24.16
N PRO A 147 6.45 -1.95 24.93
CA PRO A 147 7.16 -1.30 26.03
C PRO A 147 7.88 -0.03 25.56
N GLY A 148 7.62 1.10 26.23
CA GLY A 148 8.16 2.40 25.86
C GLY A 148 7.28 3.22 24.90
N ALA A 149 6.20 2.66 24.34
CA ALA A 149 5.29 3.39 23.46
C ALA A 149 4.69 4.64 24.14
N ALA A 150 4.22 4.50 25.38
CA ALA A 150 3.70 5.63 26.16
C ALA A 150 4.76 6.73 26.40
N ALA A 151 6.02 6.34 26.67
CA ALA A 151 7.11 7.28 26.85
C ALA A 151 7.50 7.98 25.54
N ALA A 152 7.53 7.23 24.42
CA ALA A 152 7.77 7.78 23.09
C ALA A 152 6.66 8.75 22.65
N ALA A 153 5.39 8.41 22.91
CA ALA A 153 4.25 9.29 22.65
C ALA A 153 4.33 10.59 23.46
N ALA A 154 4.65 10.50 24.76
CA ALA A 154 4.82 11.65 25.62
C ALA A 154 5.99 12.56 25.19
N ALA A 155 7.12 11.98 24.77
CA ALA A 155 8.27 12.72 24.25
C ALA A 155 7.92 13.51 22.97
N ASN A 156 6.98 13.01 22.18
CA ASN A 156 6.49 13.66 20.95
C ASN A 156 5.31 14.61 21.19
N GLY A 157 4.87 14.80 22.45
CA GLY A 157 3.74 15.67 22.79
C GLY A 157 2.36 15.12 22.43
N ASP A 158 2.25 13.83 22.09
CA ASP A 158 0.98 13.20 21.73
C ASP A 158 0.28 12.62 22.97
N ALA A 159 -0.41 13.50 23.71
CA ALA A 159 -1.11 13.12 24.94
C ALA A 159 -2.19 12.06 24.72
N GLN A 160 -2.83 12.05 23.56
CA GLN A 160 -3.91 11.12 23.25
C GLN A 160 -3.35 9.72 22.93
N ALA A 161 -2.26 9.64 22.16
CA ALA A 161 -1.56 8.38 21.95
C ALA A 161 -0.90 7.85 23.24
N ALA A 162 -0.38 8.74 24.10
CA ALA A 162 0.19 8.35 25.38
C ALA A 162 -0.87 7.74 26.31
N ALA A 163 -2.06 8.34 26.40
CA ALA A 163 -3.18 7.80 27.16
C ALA A 163 -3.68 6.47 26.56
N ALA A 164 -3.76 6.36 25.23
CA ALA A 164 -4.15 5.12 24.55
C ALA A 164 -3.15 3.98 24.79
N ALA A 165 -1.84 4.27 24.77
CA ALA A 165 -0.78 3.31 25.06
C ALA A 165 -0.76 2.89 26.54
N GLN A 166 -1.07 3.79 27.47
CA GLN A 166 -1.21 3.47 28.90
C GLN A 166 -2.45 2.61 29.19
N GLY A 167 -3.53 2.78 28.42
CA GLY A 167 -4.76 1.98 28.51
C GLY A 167 -4.72 0.68 27.70
N ALA A 168 -3.74 0.52 26.80
CA ALA A 168 -3.53 -0.72 26.07
C ALA A 168 -3.05 -1.79 27.07
N GLY A 169 -3.88 -2.82 27.29
CA GLY A 169 -3.49 -3.96 28.12
C GLY A 169 -2.27 -4.70 27.56
N VAL A 170 -1.85 -5.78 28.20
CA VAL A 170 -0.79 -6.66 27.67
C VAL A 170 -1.34 -7.41 26.44
N ALA A 171 -1.42 -6.72 25.31
CA ALA A 171 -1.69 -7.34 24.03
C ALA A 171 -0.47 -8.19 23.67
N GLY A 172 -0.67 -9.50 23.50
CA GLY A 172 0.41 -10.37 23.09
C GLY A 172 0.98 -9.90 21.75
N ALA A 173 2.31 -9.95 21.60
CA ALA A 173 3.02 -9.64 20.34
C ALA A 173 2.40 -10.35 19.11
N GLY A 174 1.65 -11.43 19.32
CA GLY A 174 0.91 -12.09 18.26
C GLY A 174 -0.15 -11.20 17.55
N SER A 175 -0.73 -10.21 18.22
CA SER A 175 -1.79 -9.40 17.59
C SER A 175 -1.31 -8.50 16.43
N MET A 176 -0.01 -8.18 16.32
CA MET A 176 0.53 -7.39 15.20
C MET A 176 0.39 -8.11 13.84
N PRO A 177 0.81 -9.38 13.70
CA PRO A 177 0.54 -10.18 12.50
C PRO A 177 -0.94 -10.20 12.07
N VAL A 178 -1.87 -10.22 13.02
CA VAL A 178 -3.32 -10.17 12.73
C VAL A 178 -3.72 -8.83 12.11
N GLY A 179 -3.21 -7.71 12.64
CA GLY A 179 -3.41 -6.39 12.06
C GLY A 179 -2.82 -6.26 10.65
N ARG A 180 -1.60 -6.78 10.45
CA ARG A 180 -0.98 -6.88 9.11
C ARG A 180 -1.89 -7.65 8.15
N ALA A 181 -2.38 -8.81 8.56
CA ALA A 181 -3.25 -9.63 7.72
C ALA A 181 -4.56 -8.90 7.38
N GLY A 182 -5.12 -8.14 8.33
CA GLY A 182 -6.29 -7.28 8.07
C GLY A 182 -6.02 -6.22 7.00
N LEU A 183 -4.86 -5.56 7.04
CA LEU A 183 -4.45 -4.60 6.00
C LEU A 183 -4.28 -5.27 4.62
N GLN A 184 -3.72 -6.48 4.58
CA GLN A 184 -3.58 -7.26 3.34
C GLN A 184 -4.92 -7.72 2.77
N VAL A 185 -5.91 -8.01 3.62
CA VAL A 185 -7.28 -8.29 3.18
C VAL A 185 -7.90 -7.04 2.56
N LEU A 186 -7.76 -5.87 3.20
CA LEU A 186 -8.24 -4.61 2.63
C LEU A 186 -7.54 -4.28 1.30
N GLU A 187 -6.22 -4.50 1.20
CA GLU A 187 -5.45 -4.31 -0.04
C GLU A 187 -6.03 -5.18 -1.16
N ALA A 188 -6.24 -6.47 -0.91
CA ALA A 188 -6.83 -7.38 -1.88
C ALA A 188 -8.27 -7.00 -2.26
N VAL A 189 -9.05 -6.46 -1.32
CA VAL A 189 -10.40 -5.93 -1.60
C VAL A 189 -10.32 -4.71 -2.51
N VAL A 190 -9.43 -3.76 -2.27
CA VAL A 190 -9.25 -2.60 -3.15
C VAL A 190 -8.77 -3.04 -4.53
N GLU A 191 -7.80 -3.96 -4.62
CA GLU A 191 -7.34 -4.51 -5.90
C GLU A 191 -8.48 -5.20 -6.67
N GLU A 192 -9.23 -6.07 -6.00
CA GLU A 192 -10.29 -6.83 -6.65
C GLU A 192 -11.47 -5.93 -7.02
N PHE A 193 -11.78 -4.84 -6.31
CA PHE A 193 -12.90 -3.96 -6.65
C PHE A 193 -12.59 -2.93 -7.75
N GLY A 194 -11.31 -2.69 -8.06
CA GLY A 194 -10.91 -1.85 -9.19
C GLY A 194 -11.39 -2.39 -10.54
N LEU A 195 -11.44 -1.54 -11.56
CA LEU A 195 -11.88 -1.94 -12.91
C LEU A 195 -10.83 -2.81 -13.65
N GLY A 196 -9.55 -2.70 -13.27
CA GLY A 196 -8.47 -3.51 -13.83
C GLY A 196 -8.61 -5.02 -13.61
N SER A 197 -9.40 -5.44 -12.61
CA SER A 197 -9.68 -6.84 -12.27
C SER A 197 -10.95 -7.40 -12.92
N ALA A 198 -11.58 -6.69 -13.87
CA ALA A 198 -12.89 -7.09 -14.41
C ALA A 198 -12.86 -8.41 -15.20
N SER A 199 -11.86 -8.60 -16.08
CA SER A 199 -11.84 -9.71 -17.05
C SER A 199 -11.90 -11.13 -16.46
N PRO A 200 -11.19 -11.46 -15.36
CA PRO A 200 -11.13 -12.83 -14.85
C PRO A 200 -12.44 -13.38 -14.28
N LEU A 201 -13.36 -12.54 -13.78
CA LEU A 201 -14.57 -12.99 -13.10
C LEU A 201 -15.70 -13.41 -14.07
N GLY A 202 -15.60 -13.06 -15.35
CA GLY A 202 -16.63 -13.39 -16.35
C GLY A 202 -17.99 -12.72 -16.07
N LEU A 203 -18.00 -11.65 -15.28
CA LEU A 203 -19.20 -10.87 -14.97
C LEU A 203 -19.38 -9.71 -15.96
N PRO A 204 -20.61 -9.20 -16.15
CA PRO A 204 -20.86 -8.05 -17.01
C PRO A 204 -20.11 -6.79 -16.53
N TRP A 205 -19.71 -5.94 -17.47
CA TRP A 205 -19.04 -4.67 -17.15
C TRP A 205 -19.82 -3.80 -16.14
N ASP A 206 -21.13 -3.67 -16.31
CA ASP A 206 -22.00 -2.89 -15.42
C ASP A 206 -21.98 -3.39 -13.96
N PHE A 207 -21.73 -4.70 -13.76
CA PHE A 207 -21.55 -5.24 -12.42
C PHE A 207 -20.26 -4.69 -11.79
N HIS A 208 -19.14 -4.79 -12.50
CA HIS A 208 -17.85 -4.28 -12.04
C HIS A 208 -17.89 -2.78 -11.77
N GLU A 209 -18.55 -2.04 -12.64
CA GLU A 209 -18.71 -0.61 -12.49
C GLU A 209 -19.51 -0.25 -11.23
N LYS A 210 -20.62 -0.93 -10.97
CA LYS A 210 -21.43 -0.69 -9.75
C LYS A 210 -20.64 -1.02 -8.48
N CYS A 211 -19.92 -2.14 -8.45
CA CYS A 211 -19.06 -2.49 -7.31
C CYS A 211 -17.95 -1.46 -7.09
N CYS A 212 -17.27 -1.04 -8.16
CA CYS A 212 -16.23 -0.02 -8.12
C CYS A 212 -16.77 1.31 -7.56
N ARG A 213 -17.92 1.79 -8.09
CA ARG A 213 -18.57 3.01 -7.62
C ARG A 213 -18.91 2.95 -6.13
N ASP A 214 -19.55 1.87 -5.70
CA ASP A 214 -19.94 1.70 -4.30
C ASP A 214 -18.73 1.63 -3.35
N MET A 215 -17.62 1.02 -3.79
CA MET A 215 -16.35 0.99 -3.06
C MET A 215 -15.73 2.39 -2.94
N GLU A 216 -15.69 3.16 -4.03
CA GLU A 216 -15.17 4.54 -4.07
C GLU A 216 -15.99 5.47 -3.17
N ASP A 217 -17.32 5.40 -3.27
CA ASP A 217 -18.25 6.31 -2.59
C ASP A 217 -18.29 6.10 -1.07
N HIS A 218 -18.16 4.85 -0.60
CA HIS A 218 -18.48 4.53 0.81
C HIS A 218 -17.31 3.99 1.64
N TYR A 219 -16.26 3.42 1.02
CA TYR A 219 -15.29 2.60 1.76
C TYR A 219 -13.83 3.03 1.54
N LEU A 220 -13.45 3.41 0.32
CA LEU A 220 -12.06 3.66 -0.07
C LEU A 220 -11.38 4.73 0.81
N HIS A 221 -12.09 5.83 1.11
CA HIS A 221 -11.59 6.89 1.98
C HIS A 221 -11.29 6.39 3.40
N SER A 222 -12.15 5.53 3.97
CA SER A 222 -11.95 4.95 5.30
C SER A 222 -10.78 3.96 5.34
N PHE A 223 -10.60 3.16 4.28
CA PHE A 223 -9.47 2.24 4.19
C PHE A 223 -8.14 3.00 4.11
N PHE A 224 -8.10 4.09 3.33
CA PHE A 224 -6.94 4.98 3.25
C PHE A 224 -6.61 5.60 4.61
N ALA A 225 -7.62 6.16 5.31
CA ALA A 225 -7.46 6.74 6.64
C ALA A 225 -6.87 5.74 7.65
N THR A 226 -7.41 4.52 7.62
CA THR A 226 -7.01 3.43 8.52
C THR A 226 -5.55 3.06 8.29
N ALA A 227 -5.13 2.97 7.03
CA ALA A 227 -3.74 2.69 6.66
C ALA A 227 -2.77 3.80 7.11
N ILE A 228 -3.14 5.08 6.98
CA ILE A 228 -2.33 6.20 7.51
C ILE A 228 -2.13 6.02 9.02
N GLY A 229 -3.21 5.84 9.78
CA GLY A 229 -3.15 5.75 11.23
C GLY A 229 -2.26 4.61 11.72
N LEU A 230 -2.34 3.44 11.08
CA LEU A 230 -1.49 2.30 11.41
C LEU A 230 -0.04 2.46 10.96
N GLY A 231 0.21 3.04 9.80
CA GLY A 231 1.57 3.35 9.34
C GLY A 231 2.27 4.30 10.32
N GLN A 232 1.56 5.33 10.77
CA GLN A 232 2.04 6.26 11.81
C GLN A 232 2.34 5.53 13.12
N GLN A 233 1.40 4.75 13.65
CA GLN A 233 1.61 4.00 14.89
C GLN A 233 2.78 3.02 14.79
N ALA A 234 2.90 2.31 13.66
CA ALA A 234 4.00 1.40 13.41
C ALA A 234 5.33 2.15 13.42
N LEU A 235 5.43 3.30 12.74
CA LEU A 235 6.65 4.12 12.76
C LEU A 235 7.02 4.59 14.18
N HIS A 236 6.05 5.04 14.97
CA HIS A 236 6.31 5.65 16.28
C HIS A 236 6.57 4.60 17.38
N PHE A 237 5.91 3.45 17.32
CA PHE A 237 5.89 2.48 18.43
C PHE A 237 6.37 1.08 18.02
N GLY A 238 6.34 0.75 16.73
CA GLY A 238 6.54 -0.61 16.23
C GLY A 238 7.99 -1.02 15.99
N GLY A 239 8.98 -0.14 16.10
CA GLY A 239 10.38 -0.51 15.80
C GLY A 239 10.58 -0.99 14.36
N VAL A 240 9.99 -0.26 13.41
CA VAL A 240 9.91 -0.62 11.98
C VAL A 240 11.27 -0.88 11.35
N LEU A 241 12.30 -0.09 11.69
CA LEU A 241 13.64 -0.27 11.11
C LEU A 241 14.25 -1.62 11.48
N GLN A 242 13.93 -2.14 12.68
CA GLN A 242 14.37 -3.44 13.17
C GLN A 242 13.44 -4.59 12.72
N GLY A 243 12.33 -4.29 12.04
CA GLY A 243 11.32 -5.29 11.65
C GLY A 243 10.46 -5.80 12.81
N ALA A 244 10.46 -5.11 13.96
CA ALA A 244 9.73 -5.52 15.15
C ALA A 244 8.20 -5.30 15.02
N ASP A 245 7.77 -4.51 14.04
CA ASP A 245 6.37 -4.21 13.74
C ASP A 245 5.65 -5.36 13.03
N SER A 246 6.34 -6.50 12.85
CA SER A 246 5.86 -7.65 12.09
C SER A 246 5.43 -7.29 10.66
N GLY A 247 5.93 -6.21 10.06
CA GLY A 247 5.56 -5.78 8.71
C GLY A 247 4.20 -5.08 8.59
N VAL A 248 3.64 -4.58 9.69
CA VAL A 248 2.42 -3.75 9.68
C VAL A 248 2.61 -2.47 8.87
N CYS A 249 3.74 -1.77 9.05
CA CYS A 249 4.06 -0.55 8.31
C CYS A 249 4.10 -0.80 6.80
N ARG A 250 4.73 -1.92 6.40
CA ARG A 250 4.81 -2.34 5.01
C ARG A 250 3.43 -2.61 4.40
N ALA A 251 2.58 -3.36 5.11
CA ALA A 251 1.21 -3.61 4.66
C ALA A 251 0.35 -2.33 4.58
N ALA A 252 0.57 -1.37 5.48
CA ALA A 252 -0.09 -0.07 5.42
C ALA A 252 0.35 0.73 4.18
N ILE A 253 1.65 0.74 3.87
CA ILE A 253 2.19 1.36 2.64
C ILE A 253 1.59 0.70 1.38
N ALA A 254 1.52 -0.63 1.35
CA ALA A 254 0.95 -1.37 0.23
C ALA A 254 -0.53 -1.03 0.00
N LEU A 255 -1.35 -1.00 1.05
CA LEU A 255 -2.75 -0.56 0.97
C LEU A 255 -2.89 0.88 0.47
N LEU A 256 -2.08 1.82 0.98
CA LEU A 256 -2.09 3.21 0.50
C LEU A 256 -1.72 3.30 -0.98
N ALA A 257 -0.66 2.60 -1.40
CA ALA A 257 -0.24 2.56 -2.79
C ALA A 257 -1.31 1.95 -3.70
N GLN A 258 -2.03 0.93 -3.22
CA GLN A 258 -3.14 0.31 -3.94
C GLN A 258 -4.32 1.28 -4.09
N CYS A 259 -4.68 2.01 -3.04
CA CYS A 259 -5.69 3.07 -3.11
C CYS A 259 -5.28 4.22 -4.04
N MET A 260 -3.99 4.59 -4.10
CA MET A 260 -3.51 5.63 -5.02
C MET A 260 -3.54 5.21 -6.49
N GLN A 261 -3.50 3.91 -6.77
CA GLN A 261 -3.66 3.35 -8.11
C GLN A 261 -5.12 3.22 -8.54
N TRP A 262 -6.07 3.62 -7.69
CA TRP A 262 -7.50 3.58 -7.99
C TRP A 262 -7.86 4.49 -9.17
N GLU A 263 -8.74 3.99 -10.03
CA GLU A 263 -9.21 4.70 -11.23
C GLU A 263 -10.42 5.58 -10.89
N PHE A 264 -10.15 6.73 -10.28
CA PHE A 264 -11.21 7.66 -9.85
C PHE A 264 -12.05 8.18 -11.02
N ARG A 265 -13.34 8.35 -10.74
CA ARG A 265 -14.27 8.97 -11.69
C ARG A 265 -13.85 10.41 -12.01
N ARG A 266 -13.73 10.71 -13.29
CA ARG A 266 -13.51 12.08 -13.78
C ARG A 266 -14.86 12.80 -13.95
N PRO A 267 -15.07 13.95 -13.31
CA PRO A 267 -16.28 14.74 -13.53
C PRO A 267 -16.46 15.06 -15.02
N GLY A 268 -17.61 14.70 -15.58
CA GLY A 268 -17.98 15.05 -16.96
C GLY A 268 -17.55 14.08 -18.06
N LEU A 269 -16.85 12.97 -17.76
CA LEU A 269 -16.62 11.90 -18.74
C LEU A 269 -17.52 10.68 -18.49
N PRO A 270 -18.19 10.14 -19.54
CA PRO A 270 -18.86 8.84 -19.45
C PRO A 270 -17.86 7.72 -19.14
N SER A 271 -18.22 6.86 -18.20
CA SER A 271 -17.35 5.79 -17.67
C SER A 271 -16.84 4.79 -18.73
N VAL A 272 -17.62 4.57 -19.80
CA VAL A 272 -17.24 3.72 -20.96
C VAL A 272 -15.99 4.25 -21.68
N LEU A 273 -15.76 5.56 -21.69
CA LEU A 273 -14.57 6.18 -22.27
C LEU A 273 -13.40 6.27 -21.27
N ALA A 274 -13.69 6.26 -19.96
CA ALA A 274 -12.67 6.26 -18.92
C ALA A 274 -11.83 4.97 -18.94
N GLY A 275 -12.48 3.81 -19.10
CA GLY A 275 -11.78 2.51 -19.21
C GLY A 275 -10.94 2.35 -20.48
N ALA A 276 -11.35 2.97 -21.60
CA ALA A 276 -10.61 2.91 -22.86
C ALA A 276 -9.41 3.86 -22.93
N SER A 277 -9.44 4.96 -22.16
CA SER A 277 -8.39 6.00 -22.16
C SER A 277 -7.22 5.68 -21.22
N ASN A 278 -7.26 4.57 -20.49
CA ASN A 278 -6.29 4.24 -19.44
C ASN A 278 -5.09 3.39 -19.91
N LYS A 279 -4.78 3.40 -21.21
CA LYS A 279 -3.48 2.90 -21.67
C LYS A 279 -2.40 3.82 -21.09
N ARG A 280 -1.82 3.40 -19.96
CA ARG A 280 -0.62 4.00 -19.36
C ARG A 280 0.42 4.15 -20.48
N VAL A 281 0.72 5.38 -20.87
CA VAL A 281 1.87 5.64 -21.74
C VAL A 281 3.11 5.35 -20.89
N PRO A 282 4.06 4.53 -21.36
CA PRO A 282 5.32 4.32 -20.65
C PRO A 282 6.01 5.68 -20.45
N GLY A 283 6.13 6.14 -19.20
CA GLY A 283 6.78 7.41 -18.85
C GLY A 283 5.89 8.45 -18.17
N ASP A 284 4.56 8.30 -18.19
CA ASP A 284 3.68 9.19 -17.41
C ASP A 284 3.69 8.80 -15.93
N CYS A 285 3.94 9.78 -15.06
CA CYS A 285 3.74 9.60 -13.61
C CYS A 285 2.26 9.29 -13.38
N SER A 286 1.95 8.19 -12.68
CA SER A 286 0.58 7.78 -12.35
C SER A 286 -0.16 8.90 -11.64
N HIS A 287 -1.13 9.53 -12.32
CA HIS A 287 -1.84 10.70 -11.81
C HIS A 287 -2.94 10.27 -10.81
N PHE A 288 -2.76 10.58 -9.53
CA PHE A 288 -3.71 10.26 -8.46
C PHE A 288 -4.75 11.39 -8.33
N ALA A 289 -5.98 11.12 -8.78
CA ALA A 289 -7.06 12.11 -8.96
C ALA A 289 -8.35 11.85 -8.16
N PRO A 290 -8.29 11.87 -6.82
CA PRO A 290 -9.45 11.54 -5.99
C PRO A 290 -10.45 12.69 -5.80
N GLY A 291 -10.16 13.90 -6.30
CA GLY A 291 -11.04 15.07 -6.19
C GLY A 291 -10.93 15.85 -4.88
N GLU A 292 -11.68 16.96 -4.82
CA GLU A 292 -11.66 17.92 -3.70
C GLU A 292 -12.11 17.30 -2.36
N TYR A 293 -12.96 16.28 -2.39
CA TYR A 293 -13.42 15.57 -1.17
C TYR A 293 -12.26 15.02 -0.34
N TRP A 294 -11.17 14.62 -0.99
CA TRP A 294 -9.99 14.07 -0.33
C TRP A 294 -8.99 15.14 0.14
N SER A 295 -9.24 16.41 -0.15
CA SER A 295 -8.34 17.53 0.16
C SER A 295 -7.96 17.58 1.64
N GLU A 296 -8.92 17.42 2.55
CA GLU A 296 -8.64 17.54 3.99
C GLU A 296 -7.73 16.41 4.47
N MET A 297 -7.95 15.18 4.02
CA MET A 297 -7.14 14.02 4.38
C MET A 297 -5.74 14.07 3.76
N LEU A 298 -5.65 14.32 2.46
CA LEU A 298 -4.38 14.23 1.72
C LEU A 298 -3.43 15.41 2.02
N LEU A 299 -3.99 16.57 2.34
CA LEU A 299 -3.20 17.77 2.67
C LEU A 299 -2.99 17.97 4.17
N ALA A 300 -3.54 17.08 5.01
CA ALA A 300 -3.21 17.07 6.44
C ALA A 300 -1.71 16.77 6.61
N PRO A 301 -0.97 17.56 7.41
CA PRO A 301 0.48 17.38 7.56
C PRO A 301 0.84 15.95 7.96
N ALA A 302 0.09 15.40 8.91
CA ALA A 302 0.27 14.05 9.43
C ALA A 302 0.24 12.97 8.34
N THR A 303 -0.50 13.15 7.25
CA THR A 303 -0.62 12.16 6.16
C THR A 303 0.69 11.95 5.40
N THR A 304 1.45 13.02 5.17
CA THR A 304 2.73 12.96 4.45
C THR A 304 3.94 12.92 5.36
N GLU A 305 3.88 13.57 6.52
CA GLU A 305 5.03 13.75 7.42
C GLU A 305 5.58 12.42 7.94
N TRP A 306 4.73 11.43 8.19
CA TRP A 306 5.20 10.12 8.65
C TRP A 306 6.00 9.37 7.57
N VAL A 307 5.62 9.46 6.29
CA VAL A 307 6.38 8.86 5.19
C VAL A 307 7.70 9.58 5.01
N VAL A 308 7.70 10.92 5.13
CA VAL A 308 8.91 11.74 5.11
C VAL A 308 9.85 11.32 6.25
N ALA A 309 9.33 11.21 7.47
CA ALA A 309 10.10 10.77 8.64
C ALA A 309 10.66 9.35 8.45
N LEU A 310 9.85 8.42 7.94
CA LEU A 310 10.29 7.05 7.64
C LEU A 310 11.45 7.05 6.64
N LEU A 311 11.33 7.76 5.51
CA LEU A 311 12.39 7.84 4.50
C LEU A 311 13.67 8.48 5.04
N GLN A 312 13.55 9.52 5.87
CA GLN A 312 14.69 10.15 6.53
C GLN A 312 15.39 9.20 7.52
N GLN A 313 14.62 8.47 8.34
CA GLN A 313 15.16 7.49 9.28
C GLN A 313 15.87 6.33 8.54
N ILE A 314 15.30 5.83 7.45
CA ILE A 314 15.93 4.82 6.59
C ILE A 314 17.24 5.37 6.00
N ARG A 315 17.25 6.63 5.52
CA ARG A 315 18.46 7.26 4.97
C ARG A 315 19.55 7.37 6.04
N ALA A 316 19.21 7.84 7.24
CA ALA A 316 20.15 7.95 8.36
C ALA A 316 20.73 6.60 8.77
N ALA A 317 19.89 5.55 8.86
CA ALA A 317 20.33 4.20 9.18
C ALA A 317 21.33 3.63 8.15
N ARG A 318 21.23 4.06 6.89
CA ARG A 318 22.15 3.64 5.81
C ARG A 318 23.49 4.37 5.83
N THR A 319 23.51 5.66 6.19
CA THR A 319 24.75 6.44 6.21
C THR A 319 25.80 5.93 7.21
N GLY A 320 25.39 5.15 8.21
CA GLY A 320 26.29 4.52 9.18
C GLY A 320 26.72 3.09 8.86
N SER A 321 26.24 2.50 7.75
CA SER A 321 26.52 1.10 7.38
C SER A 321 27.36 1.03 6.12
N THR A 322 28.49 0.31 6.17
CA THR A 322 29.39 0.08 5.01
C THR A 322 29.02 -1.17 4.20
N GLY A 323 27.83 -1.74 4.40
CA GLY A 323 27.36 -2.94 3.71
C GLY A 323 25.90 -2.86 3.27
N ARG A 324 25.49 -3.81 2.41
CA ARG A 324 24.09 -3.99 2.00
C ARG A 324 23.21 -4.11 3.25
N GLY A 325 22.14 -3.31 3.30
CA GLY A 325 21.21 -3.33 4.42
C GLY A 325 20.46 -4.66 4.51
N PRO A 326 19.77 -4.93 5.62
CA PRO A 326 18.92 -6.12 5.69
C PRO A 326 17.80 -6.03 4.64
N ASP A 327 17.48 -7.16 3.99
CA ASP A 327 16.56 -7.21 2.83
C ASP A 327 15.18 -6.57 3.14
N HIS A 328 14.68 -6.70 4.38
CA HIS A 328 13.41 -6.09 4.78
C HIS A 328 13.45 -4.56 4.73
N LEU A 329 14.58 -3.94 5.07
CA LEU A 329 14.76 -2.49 5.06
C LEU A 329 14.91 -1.99 3.63
N GLU A 330 15.52 -2.77 2.74
CA GLU A 330 15.56 -2.46 1.31
C GLU A 330 14.16 -2.49 0.68
N ALA A 331 13.39 -3.54 0.95
CA ALA A 331 12.01 -3.67 0.48
C ALA A 331 11.13 -2.53 1.01
N LEU A 332 11.19 -2.25 2.32
CA LEU A 332 10.45 -1.15 2.95
C LEU A 332 10.81 0.20 2.34
N ALA A 333 12.10 0.47 2.12
CA ALA A 333 12.55 1.72 1.50
C ALA A 333 12.02 1.86 0.07
N ASN A 334 12.01 0.77 -0.71
CA ASN A 334 11.48 0.79 -2.07
C ASN A 334 9.99 1.13 -2.08
N GLU A 335 9.20 0.44 -1.26
CA GLU A 335 7.75 0.66 -1.17
C GLU A 335 7.42 2.07 -0.65
N ALA A 336 8.14 2.56 0.36
CA ALA A 336 7.98 3.92 0.86
C ALA A 336 8.31 4.99 -0.20
N ARG A 337 9.33 4.77 -1.05
CA ARG A 337 9.63 5.68 -2.17
C ARG A 337 8.54 5.65 -3.23
N GLN A 338 7.99 4.48 -3.58
CA GLN A 338 6.88 4.40 -4.54
C GLN A 338 5.63 5.11 -4.01
N LEU A 339 5.31 4.96 -2.72
CA LEU A 339 4.23 5.71 -2.08
C LEU A 339 4.49 7.23 -2.13
N PHE A 340 5.73 7.65 -1.87
CA PHE A 340 6.13 9.05 -1.94
C PHE A 340 6.01 9.65 -3.35
N VAL A 341 6.36 8.88 -4.40
CA VAL A 341 6.12 9.26 -5.80
C VAL A 341 4.61 9.45 -6.06
N GLY A 342 3.77 8.60 -5.47
CA GLY A 342 2.30 8.74 -5.51
C GLY A 342 1.82 10.08 -4.94
N PHE A 343 2.34 10.50 -3.77
CA PHE A 343 2.04 11.82 -3.21
C PHE A 343 2.53 12.98 -4.11
N CYS A 344 3.69 12.84 -4.76
CA CYS A 344 4.18 13.85 -5.71
C CYS A 344 3.33 13.93 -6.99
N SER A 345 2.53 12.90 -7.27
CA SER A 345 1.66 12.79 -8.46
C SER A 345 0.20 13.16 -8.15
N LEU A 346 -0.04 13.85 -7.02
CA LEU A 346 -1.37 14.36 -6.69
C LEU A 346 -1.87 15.33 -7.77
N SER A 347 -3.12 15.12 -8.14
CA SER A 347 -3.87 15.95 -9.08
C SER A 347 -4.14 17.36 -8.56
N ARG A 348 -4.39 18.29 -9.49
CA ARG A 348 -4.61 19.70 -9.16
C ARG A 348 -5.90 19.94 -8.36
N ASP A 349 -6.92 19.14 -8.59
CA ASP A 349 -8.27 19.23 -8.01
C ASP A 349 -8.34 18.84 -6.55
N VAL A 350 -7.31 18.15 -6.01
CA VAL A 350 -7.16 17.93 -4.56
C VAL A 350 -6.82 19.23 -3.82
N PHE A 351 -6.22 20.21 -4.50
CA PHE A 351 -5.78 21.44 -3.86
C PHE A 351 -6.88 22.51 -3.89
N PRO A 352 -7.25 23.09 -2.72
CA PRO A 352 -8.24 24.16 -2.66
C PRO A 352 -7.89 25.33 -3.59
N ARG A 353 -8.93 26.01 -4.07
CA ARG A 353 -8.75 27.21 -4.90
C ARG A 353 -8.00 28.29 -4.11
N PRO A 354 -7.11 29.07 -4.76
CA PRO A 354 -6.41 30.16 -4.10
C PRO A 354 -7.39 31.16 -3.47
N GLN A 355 -7.02 31.69 -2.31
CA GLN A 355 -7.82 32.72 -1.64
C GLN A 355 -7.84 34.00 -2.48
N PRO A 356 -9.01 34.48 -2.93
CA PRO A 356 -9.11 35.53 -3.95
C PRO A 356 -8.64 36.92 -3.48
N ARG A 357 -8.46 37.11 -2.17
CA ARG A 357 -8.08 38.41 -1.57
C ARG A 357 -6.58 38.56 -1.35
N ILE A 358 -5.78 37.52 -1.58
CA ILE A 358 -4.34 37.54 -1.35
C ILE A 358 -3.64 37.64 -2.72
N ALA A 359 -2.84 38.69 -2.90
CA ALA A 359 -2.15 38.95 -4.17
C ALA A 359 -0.96 38.01 -4.40
N ASP A 360 -0.23 37.65 -3.34
CA ASP A 360 0.85 36.66 -3.43
C ASP A 360 0.25 35.25 -3.65
N PRO A 361 0.53 34.59 -4.78
CA PRO A 361 -0.05 33.27 -5.07
C PRO A 361 0.34 32.21 -4.03
N VAL A 362 1.53 32.32 -3.43
CA VAL A 362 2.01 31.36 -2.42
C VAL A 362 1.20 31.51 -1.13
N ALA A 363 1.12 32.72 -0.59
CA ALA A 363 0.29 33.02 0.59
C ALA A 363 -1.20 32.75 0.35
N ALA A 364 -1.70 32.89 -0.89
CA ALA A 364 -3.08 32.55 -1.24
C ALA A 364 -3.39 31.04 -1.17
N SER A 365 -2.37 30.18 -1.13
CA SER A 365 -2.51 28.71 -1.16
C SER A 365 -1.69 28.03 -0.05
N PRO A 366 -1.96 28.30 1.24
CA PRO A 366 -1.09 27.87 2.34
C PRO A 366 -0.98 26.34 2.48
N LYS A 367 -2.09 25.59 2.31
CA LYS A 367 -2.08 24.12 2.34
C LYS A 367 -1.20 23.53 1.23
N ARG A 368 -1.27 24.10 0.02
CA ARG A 368 -0.43 23.69 -1.13
C ARG A 368 1.04 23.96 -0.84
N HIS A 369 1.36 25.13 -0.29
CA HIS A 369 2.72 25.50 0.06
C HIS A 369 3.29 24.57 1.13
N ALA A 370 2.58 24.37 2.24
CA ALA A 370 3.00 23.47 3.32
C ALA A 370 3.24 22.03 2.83
N PHE A 371 2.32 21.50 2.02
CA PHE A 371 2.46 20.18 1.40
C PHE A 371 3.74 20.07 0.55
N LEU A 372 3.98 21.04 -0.34
CA LEU A 372 5.19 21.07 -1.17
C LEU A 372 6.45 21.18 -0.32
N THR A 373 6.45 22.03 0.71
CA THR A 373 7.60 22.17 1.62
C THR A 373 7.92 20.85 2.29
N THR A 374 6.91 20.10 2.75
CA THR A 374 7.10 18.77 3.33
C THR A 374 7.72 17.77 2.35
N LEU A 375 7.25 17.73 1.09
CA LEU A 375 7.85 16.86 0.07
C LEU A 375 9.30 17.25 -0.26
N MET A 376 9.59 18.56 -0.35
CA MET A 376 10.94 19.05 -0.67
C MET A 376 12.00 18.62 0.36
N ARG A 377 11.63 18.43 1.64
CA ARG A 377 12.54 17.92 2.68
C ARG A 377 13.08 16.52 2.40
N VAL A 378 12.39 15.72 1.60
CA VAL A 378 12.87 14.39 1.17
C VAL A 378 13.66 14.49 -0.13
N LEU A 379 13.16 15.29 -1.08
CA LEU A 379 13.72 15.39 -2.43
C LEU A 379 15.07 16.08 -2.48
N LEU A 380 15.23 17.20 -1.76
CA LEU A 380 16.42 18.04 -1.89
C LEU A 380 17.72 17.31 -1.51
N PRO A 381 17.78 16.50 -0.43
CA PRO A 381 18.97 15.70 -0.14
C PRO A 381 19.35 14.67 -1.20
N ASP A 382 18.39 14.20 -2.03
CA ASP A 382 18.67 13.28 -3.14
C ASP A 382 19.05 14.01 -4.43
N LEU A 383 19.05 15.35 -4.42
CA LEU A 383 19.41 16.22 -5.56
C LEU A 383 20.61 17.13 -5.25
N HIS A 384 20.92 17.36 -3.97
CA HIS A 384 21.94 18.31 -3.52
C HIS A 384 22.65 17.81 -2.25
N PRO A 385 24.00 17.95 -2.13
CA PRO A 385 24.93 18.53 -3.10
C PRO A 385 25.24 17.58 -4.27
N PRO A 386 25.42 18.10 -5.49
CA PRO A 386 25.45 17.28 -6.72
C PRO A 386 26.62 16.29 -6.75
N GLY A 387 27.79 16.67 -6.23
CA GLY A 387 28.97 15.80 -6.22
C GLY A 387 28.74 14.54 -5.38
N ALA A 388 28.16 14.69 -4.19
CA ALA A 388 27.84 13.56 -3.31
C ALA A 388 26.75 12.68 -3.92
N VAL A 389 25.70 13.28 -4.47
CA VAL A 389 24.58 12.57 -5.12
C VAL A 389 25.07 11.76 -6.32
N LEU A 390 25.87 12.35 -7.21
CA LEU A 390 26.41 11.67 -8.38
C LEU A 390 27.43 10.59 -8.00
N GLN A 391 28.25 10.82 -6.98
CA GLN A 391 29.16 9.81 -6.45
C GLN A 391 28.38 8.62 -5.86
N GLN A 392 27.32 8.88 -5.11
CA GLN A 392 26.47 7.84 -4.54
C GLN A 392 25.73 7.04 -5.63
N ALA A 393 25.22 7.73 -6.66
CA ALA A 393 24.57 7.09 -7.80
C ALA A 393 25.52 6.17 -8.58
N ARG A 394 26.82 6.49 -8.61
CA ARG A 394 27.86 5.65 -9.23
C ARG A 394 28.29 4.47 -8.35
N ALA A 395 28.34 4.67 -7.04
CA ALA A 395 28.87 3.68 -6.10
C ALA A 395 27.86 2.60 -5.70
N ASN A 396 26.59 2.95 -5.59
CA ASN A 396 25.52 2.05 -5.14
C ASN A 396 24.53 1.76 -6.28
N ASP A 397 23.40 2.47 -6.27
CA ASP A 397 22.26 2.34 -7.16
C ASP A 397 21.71 3.75 -7.37
N GLY A 398 21.57 4.17 -8.63
CA GLY A 398 21.04 5.48 -9.02
C GLY A 398 19.55 5.66 -8.74
N GLN A 399 18.87 4.64 -8.21
CA GLN A 399 17.43 4.66 -7.96
C GLN A 399 16.93 5.85 -7.11
N PRO A 400 17.58 6.27 -6.00
CA PRO A 400 17.11 7.44 -5.24
C PRO A 400 17.11 8.73 -6.07
N LEU A 401 18.16 8.94 -6.88
CA LEU A 401 18.24 10.08 -7.80
C LEU A 401 17.16 9.99 -8.89
N LEU A 402 16.96 8.80 -9.47
CA LEU A 402 15.90 8.58 -10.47
C LEU A 402 14.50 8.82 -9.90
N ASP A 403 14.22 8.34 -8.69
CA ASP A 403 12.95 8.55 -8.00
C ASP A 403 12.74 10.04 -7.67
N ALA A 404 13.79 10.74 -7.23
CA ALA A 404 13.73 12.19 -7.00
C ALA A 404 13.44 12.96 -8.30
N CYS A 405 14.08 12.60 -9.42
CA CYS A 405 13.79 13.19 -10.72
C CYS A 405 12.34 12.94 -11.17
N LYS A 406 11.81 11.72 -10.99
CA LYS A 406 10.40 11.41 -11.28
C LYS A 406 9.45 12.26 -10.43
N CYS A 407 9.75 12.43 -9.14
CA CYS A 407 8.95 13.27 -8.25
C CYS A 407 8.96 14.73 -8.69
N VAL A 408 10.13 15.28 -9.06
CA VAL A 408 10.22 16.67 -9.55
C VAL A 408 9.42 16.85 -10.84
N ALA A 409 9.50 15.89 -11.78
CA ALA A 409 8.68 15.89 -12.99
C ALA A 409 7.17 15.84 -12.67
N ALA A 410 6.75 14.95 -11.76
CA ALA A 410 5.35 14.86 -11.33
C ALA A 410 4.87 16.19 -10.72
N LEU A 411 5.65 16.78 -9.81
CA LEU A 411 5.32 18.07 -9.19
C LEU A 411 5.24 19.19 -10.23
N ALA A 412 6.16 19.24 -11.20
CA ALA A 412 6.16 20.24 -12.26
C ALA A 412 4.96 20.12 -13.20
N SER A 413 4.37 18.92 -13.34
CA SER A 413 3.16 18.72 -14.15
C SER A 413 1.90 19.31 -13.50
N THR A 414 1.83 19.31 -12.16
CA THR A 414 0.66 19.80 -11.41
C THR A 414 0.82 21.25 -10.95
N HIS A 415 2.01 21.62 -10.48
CA HIS A 415 2.29 22.85 -9.75
C HIS A 415 3.04 23.89 -10.58
N ARG A 416 2.78 25.17 -10.32
CA ARG A 416 3.52 26.26 -10.94
C ARG A 416 4.91 26.41 -10.30
N ALA A 417 5.88 26.84 -11.11
CA ALA A 417 7.27 26.98 -10.70
C ALA A 417 7.46 27.83 -9.42
N HIS A 418 6.74 28.94 -9.26
CA HIS A 418 6.88 29.81 -8.07
C HIS A 418 6.49 29.10 -6.76
N HIS A 419 5.51 28.19 -6.78
CA HIS A 419 5.16 27.41 -5.59
C HIS A 419 6.26 26.42 -5.22
N MET A 420 6.81 25.72 -6.21
CA MET A 420 7.90 24.78 -6.00
C MET A 420 9.17 25.51 -5.53
N GLN A 421 9.45 26.67 -6.12
CA GLN A 421 10.61 27.49 -5.77
C GLN A 421 10.50 28.01 -4.33
N ALA A 422 9.37 28.59 -3.93
CA ALA A 422 9.14 29.04 -2.56
C ALA A 422 9.27 27.89 -1.55
N ALA A 423 8.62 26.76 -1.81
CA ALA A 423 8.68 25.58 -0.94
C ALA A 423 10.11 25.02 -0.81
N SER A 424 10.86 24.96 -1.91
CA SER A 424 12.24 24.48 -1.91
C SER A 424 13.20 25.41 -1.17
N LEU A 425 13.02 26.73 -1.27
CA LEU A 425 13.81 27.71 -0.54
C LEU A 425 13.60 27.59 0.97
N GLU A 426 12.35 27.41 1.39
CA GLU A 426 12.01 27.16 2.78
C GLU A 426 12.62 25.84 3.28
N ALA A 427 12.52 24.77 2.48
CA ALA A 427 13.05 23.46 2.85
C ALA A 427 14.58 23.37 2.90
N LEU A 428 15.30 24.11 2.05
CA LEU A 428 16.77 24.18 2.05
C LEU A 428 17.34 24.92 3.28
N GLY A 429 16.58 25.87 3.83
CA GLY A 429 17.07 26.81 4.83
C GLY A 429 18.04 27.85 4.26
N GLY A 430 18.32 28.91 5.04
CA GLY A 430 18.99 30.13 4.54
C GLY A 430 20.41 29.93 4.01
N SER A 431 21.23 29.10 4.65
CA SER A 431 22.63 28.90 4.26
C SER A 431 22.77 28.10 2.95
N ALA A 432 22.08 26.97 2.84
CA ALA A 432 22.11 26.15 1.63
C ALA A 432 21.45 26.87 0.44
N ALA A 433 20.34 27.58 0.67
CA ALA A 433 19.70 28.38 -0.37
C ALA A 433 20.64 29.47 -0.93
N SER A 434 21.40 30.14 -0.07
CA SER A 434 22.40 31.14 -0.50
C SER A 434 23.55 30.52 -1.27
N ALA A 435 24.02 29.33 -0.88
CA ALA A 435 25.10 28.63 -1.59
C ALA A 435 24.67 28.22 -3.01
N ILE A 436 23.44 27.72 -3.16
CA ILE A 436 22.87 27.36 -4.47
C ILE A 436 22.69 28.61 -5.34
N ALA A 437 22.15 29.70 -4.78
CA ALA A 437 21.98 30.95 -5.51
C ALA A 437 23.31 31.59 -5.95
N GLY A 438 24.41 31.34 -5.24
CA GLY A 438 25.75 31.78 -5.68
C GLY A 438 26.35 30.91 -6.79
N ALA A 439 25.92 29.65 -6.91
CA ALA A 439 26.42 28.67 -7.88
C ALA A 439 25.56 28.54 -9.15
N SER A 440 24.41 29.21 -9.21
CA SER A 440 23.45 29.14 -10.31
C SER A 440 22.79 30.49 -10.57
N GLY A 441 22.12 30.64 -11.72
CA GLY A 441 21.39 31.87 -12.06
C GLY A 441 20.15 32.13 -11.19
N GLY A 442 19.77 31.21 -10.29
CA GLY A 442 18.60 31.34 -9.42
C GLY A 442 18.62 30.44 -8.17
N GLY A 443 17.88 30.80 -7.12
CA GLY A 443 17.77 30.00 -5.90
C GLY A 443 16.69 28.90 -5.96
N GLY A 444 16.67 28.02 -4.95
CA GLY A 444 15.65 26.98 -4.78
C GLY A 444 15.83 25.80 -5.73
N ILE A 445 14.73 25.12 -6.06
CA ILE A 445 14.75 23.88 -6.86
C ILE A 445 15.32 24.09 -8.27
N ILE A 446 15.08 25.24 -8.89
CA ILE A 446 15.62 25.54 -10.22
C ILE A 446 17.15 25.59 -10.18
N GLY A 447 17.73 26.29 -9.20
CA GLY A 447 19.17 26.34 -9.01
C GLY A 447 19.77 24.97 -8.67
N VAL A 448 19.07 24.17 -7.84
CA VAL A 448 19.49 22.78 -7.55
C VAL A 448 19.58 21.95 -8.82
N LEU A 449 18.57 22.01 -9.69
CA LEU A 449 18.55 21.27 -10.96
C LEU A 449 19.61 21.78 -11.95
N GLU A 450 19.83 23.09 -12.02
CA GLU A 450 20.88 23.68 -12.85
C GLU A 450 22.27 23.16 -12.44
N VAL A 451 22.59 23.28 -11.15
CA VAL A 451 23.86 22.82 -10.58
C VAL A 451 24.04 21.31 -10.76
N LEU A 452 23.00 20.51 -10.53
CA LEU A 452 23.02 19.07 -10.74
C LEU A 452 23.23 18.69 -12.20
N THR A 453 22.57 19.38 -13.13
CA THR A 453 22.69 19.13 -14.58
C THR A 453 24.12 19.43 -15.05
N VAL A 454 24.68 20.57 -14.65
CA VAL A 454 26.07 20.94 -14.98
C VAL A 454 27.05 19.90 -14.43
N ALA A 455 26.88 19.50 -13.17
CA ALA A 455 27.73 18.48 -12.55
C ALA A 455 27.60 17.11 -13.23
N ALA A 456 26.39 16.71 -13.65
CA ALA A 456 26.16 15.45 -14.34
C ALA A 456 26.83 15.44 -15.73
N ILE A 457 26.71 16.54 -16.49
CA ILE A 457 27.39 16.70 -17.79
C ILE A 457 28.90 16.64 -17.61
N GLY A 458 29.46 17.35 -16.63
CA GLY A 458 30.90 17.37 -16.39
C GLY A 458 31.47 16.06 -15.83
N ALA A 459 30.61 15.17 -15.35
CA ALA A 459 31.02 13.88 -14.82
C ALA A 459 30.96 12.75 -15.88
N GLY A 460 30.14 12.90 -16.92
CA GLY A 460 30.11 12.01 -18.08
C GLY A 460 31.28 12.27 -19.02
#